data_AF-A0A973MB07-F1
#
_entry.id   AF-A0A973MB07-F1
#
_cell.length_a   1.000
_cell.length_b   1.000
_cell.length_c   1.000
_cell.angle_alpha   90.00
_cell.angle_beta   90.00
_cell.angle_gamma   90.00
#
_symmetry.space_group_name_H-M   'P 1'
#
loop_
_entity.id
_entity.type
_entity.pdbx_description
1 polymer ?
#
loop_
_entity_poly.entity_id
_entity_poly.type
_entity_poly.pdbx_seq_one_letter_code
_entity_poly.pdbx_strand_id
1 'polypeptide(L)'
;MAERIDLFRRALAGAARAIAKDPEVEVVFASDMAAASGKTARVASPGPALEPKLVAEARGAADSAALRLRHHDSKLHARVAPMDVDAR
;
A
#
# COMPACT_ATOMS: atom_id res chain seq x y z
N MET A 1 11.76 3.67 21.42
CA MET A 1 10.52 3.88 20.64
C MET A 1 10.79 3.97 19.14
N ALA A 2 11.67 4.87 18.68
CA ALA A 2 12.04 5.01 17.28
C ALA A 2 12.41 3.68 16.61
N GLU A 3 13.23 2.87 17.28
CA GLU A 3 13.62 1.53 16.83
C GLU A 3 12.43 0.60 16.51
N ARG A 4 11.35 0.65 17.30
CA ARG A 4 10.16 -0.19 17.06
C ARG A 4 9.39 0.26 15.82
N ILE A 5 9.31 1.57 15.60
CA ILE A 5 8.66 2.14 14.42
C ILE A 5 9.50 1.81 13.17
N ASP A 6 10.81 1.92 13.24
CA ASP A 6 11.70 1.57 12.12
C ASP A 6 11.68 0.06 11.82
N LEU A 7 11.55 -0.78 12.85
CA LEU A 7 11.31 -2.22 12.66
C LEU A 7 9.97 -2.46 11.96
N PHE A 8 8.89 -1.83 12.41
CA PHE A 8 7.58 -1.94 11.78
C PHE A 8 7.61 -1.51 10.31
N ARG A 9 8.21 -0.35 10.02
CA ARG A 9 8.32 0.19 8.65
C ARG A 9 9.07 -0.75 7.73
N ARG A 10 10.22 -1.29 8.19
CA ARG A 10 11.01 -2.27 7.42
C ARG A 10 10.25 -3.58 7.21
N ALA A 11 9.60 -4.09 8.25
CA ALA A 11 8.82 -5.34 8.16
C ALA A 11 7.65 -5.19 7.18
N LEU A 12 6.92 -4.08 7.24
CA LEU A 12 5.78 -3.84 6.35
C LEU A 12 6.23 -3.68 4.90
N ALA A 13 7.33 -2.97 4.64
CA ALA A 13 7.91 -2.86 3.31
C ALA A 13 8.36 -4.22 2.74
N GLY A 14 9.00 -5.05 3.57
CA GLY A 14 9.39 -6.41 3.18
C GLY A 14 8.20 -7.30 2.84
N ALA A 15 7.13 -7.24 3.66
CA ALA A 15 5.90 -7.97 3.40
C ALA A 15 5.23 -7.53 2.09
N ALA A 16 5.14 -6.22 1.84
CA ALA A 16 4.57 -5.68 0.60
C ALA A 16 5.31 -6.19 -0.66
N ARG A 17 6.65 -6.17 -0.66
CA ARG A 17 7.46 -6.73 -1.76
C ARG A 17 7.21 -8.22 -1.98
N ALA A 18 7.15 -8.98 -0.88
CA ALA A 18 6.92 -10.43 -0.94
C ALA A 18 5.52 -10.76 -1.50
N ILE A 19 4.48 -10.04 -1.04
CA ILE A 19 3.11 -10.18 -1.55
C ILE A 19 3.06 -9.82 -3.03
N ALA A 20 3.64 -8.69 -3.41
CA ALA A 20 3.67 -8.19 -4.79
C ALA A 20 4.51 -9.07 -5.74
N LYS A 21 5.45 -9.86 -5.21
CA LYS A 21 6.52 -10.54 -5.95
C LYS A 21 7.40 -9.57 -6.77
N ASP A 22 7.65 -8.39 -6.21
CA ASP A 22 8.46 -7.36 -6.85
C ASP A 22 9.34 -6.68 -5.80
N PRO A 23 10.69 -6.80 -5.90
CA PRO A 23 11.61 -6.20 -4.93
C PRO A 23 11.65 -4.67 -4.99
N GLU A 24 11.19 -4.06 -6.08
CA GLU A 24 11.17 -2.61 -6.29
C GLU A 24 9.95 -1.93 -5.66
N VAL A 25 9.08 -2.67 -4.96
CA VAL A 25 7.94 -2.08 -4.25
C VAL A 25 8.43 -1.28 -3.05
N GLU A 26 7.96 -0.03 -3.00
CA GLU A 26 8.26 0.91 -1.93
C GLU A 26 7.02 1.18 -1.08
N VAL A 27 7.20 1.25 0.24
CA VAL A 27 6.16 1.66 1.18
C VAL A 27 6.55 3.00 1.79
N VAL A 28 5.77 4.03 1.49
CA VAL A 28 5.98 5.40 1.96
C VAL A 28 4.98 5.72 3.06
N PHE A 29 5.49 6.07 4.24
CA PHE A 29 4.67 6.46 5.38
C PHE A 29 4.43 7.97 5.33
N ALA A 30 3.19 8.38 5.08
CA ALA A 30 2.81 9.78 4.94
C ALA A 30 1.65 10.13 5.89
N SER A 31 1.52 11.41 6.21
CA SER A 31 0.41 11.96 6.99
C SER A 31 -0.83 12.23 6.14
N ASP A 32 -0.70 12.32 4.81
CA ASP A 32 -1.78 12.42 3.85
C ASP A 32 -1.82 11.18 2.93
N MET A 33 -3.02 10.65 2.69
CA MET A 33 -3.22 9.50 1.82
C MET A 33 -3.45 9.96 0.39
N ALA A 34 -2.40 10.47 -0.26
CA ALA A 34 -2.43 10.64 -1.72
C ALA A 34 -2.49 9.25 -2.39
N ALA A 35 -3.17 9.17 -3.54
CA ALA A 35 -3.31 7.92 -4.27
C ALA A 35 -1.93 7.26 -4.52
N ALA A 36 -1.84 5.96 -4.24
CA ALA A 36 -0.68 5.15 -4.61
C ALA A 36 -0.52 5.21 -6.13
N SER A 37 0.72 5.36 -6.60
CA SER A 37 1.04 5.45 -8.02
C SER A 37 2.18 4.51 -8.34
N GLY A 38 2.03 3.74 -9.42
CA GLY A 38 3.02 2.74 -9.82
C GLY A 38 3.32 1.76 -8.69
N LYS A 39 4.62 1.56 -8.41
CA LYS A 39 5.12 0.59 -7.42
C LYS A 39 5.21 1.14 -5.98
N THR A 40 4.73 2.35 -5.75
CA THR A 40 4.84 3.00 -4.44
C THR A 40 3.50 2.94 -3.71
N ALA A 41 3.44 2.18 -2.63
CA ALA A 41 2.32 2.15 -1.70
C ALA A 41 2.48 3.26 -0.65
N ARG A 42 1.58 4.25 -0.67
CA ARG A 42 1.49 5.25 0.40
C ARG A 42 0.59 4.72 1.50
N VAL A 43 1.05 4.79 2.75
CA VAL A 43 0.32 4.32 3.92
C VAL A 43 0.37 5.37 5.02
N ALA A 44 -0.67 5.42 5.86
CA ALA A 44 -0.67 6.29 7.02
C ALA A 44 0.47 5.92 7.97
N SER A 45 1.15 6.90 8.55
CA SER A 45 2.16 6.60 9.57
C SER A 45 1.47 5.99 10.81
N PRO A 46 1.92 4.82 11.31
CA PRO A 46 1.51 4.39 12.64
C PRO A 46 2.06 5.41 13.63
N GLY A 47 1.25 5.88 14.57
CA GLY A 47 1.66 6.90 15.52
C GLY A 47 2.84 6.44 16.40
N PRO A 48 3.39 7.34 17.23
CA PRO A 48 4.60 7.06 18.01
C PRO A 48 4.44 5.88 18.99
N ALA A 49 3.19 5.52 19.35
CA ALA A 49 2.89 4.39 20.23
C ALA A 49 2.54 3.10 19.47
N LEU A 50 2.56 3.08 18.12
CA LEU A 50 2.08 1.96 17.31
C LEU A 50 0.66 1.55 17.70
N GLU A 51 -0.24 2.53 17.75
CA GLU A 51 -1.64 2.33 18.09
C GLU A 51 -2.24 1.24 17.20
N PRO A 52 -2.90 0.20 17.76
CA PRO A 52 -3.31 -0.97 16.99
C PRO A 52 -4.17 -0.64 15.76
N LYS A 53 -5.02 0.39 15.87
CA LYS A 53 -5.84 0.88 14.75
C LYS A 53 -4.99 1.42 13.60
N LEU A 54 -4.05 2.32 13.87
CA LEU A 54 -3.19 2.93 12.84
C LEU A 54 -2.27 1.89 12.22
N VAL A 55 -1.78 0.93 13.01
CA VAL A 55 -1.01 -0.21 12.52
C VAL A 55 -1.83 -1.08 11.55
N ALA A 56 -3.08 -1.37 11.90
CA ALA A 56 -3.97 -2.15 11.05
C ALA A 56 -4.32 -1.42 9.75
N GLU A 57 -4.57 -0.10 9.81
CA GLU A 57 -4.82 0.75 8.64
C GLU A 57 -3.61 0.80 7.71
N ALA A 58 -2.40 1.03 8.25
CA ALA A 58 -1.18 1.04 7.45
C ALA A 58 -0.93 -0.30 6.75
N ARG A 59 -1.16 -1.42 7.46
CA ARG A 59 -1.04 -2.76 6.88
C ARG A 59 -2.08 -3.01 5.79
N GLY A 60 -3.35 -2.70 6.06
CA GLY A 60 -4.42 -2.87 5.08
C GLY A 60 -4.17 -2.09 3.78
N ALA A 61 -3.66 -0.86 3.90
CA ALA A 61 -3.28 -0.05 2.75
C ALA A 61 -2.09 -0.65 1.97
N ALA A 62 -1.03 -1.10 2.66
CA ALA A 62 0.12 -1.73 2.02
C ALA A 62 -0.25 -3.04 1.30
N ASP A 63 -1.02 -3.91 1.96
CA ASP A 63 -1.42 -5.21 1.41
C ASP A 63 -2.35 -5.02 0.21
N SER A 64 -3.30 -4.08 0.28
CA SER A 64 -4.20 -3.75 -0.83
C SER A 64 -3.42 -3.26 -2.05
N ALA A 65 -2.44 -2.36 -1.85
CA ALA A 65 -1.57 -1.88 -2.93
C ALA A 65 -0.71 -3.03 -3.53
N ALA A 66 -0.12 -3.88 -2.69
CA ALA A 66 0.71 -5.00 -3.14
C ALA A 66 -0.10 -6.05 -3.91
N LEU A 67 -1.30 -6.39 -3.46
CA LEU A 67 -2.21 -7.31 -4.15
C LEU A 67 -2.67 -6.72 -5.48
N ARG A 68 -3.03 -5.42 -5.51
CA ARG A 68 -3.36 -4.74 -6.76
C ARG A 68 -2.18 -4.78 -7.73
N LEU A 69 -0.96 -4.47 -7.28
CA LEU A 69 0.22 -4.52 -8.13
C LEU A 69 0.47 -5.89 -8.75
N ARG A 70 0.26 -6.96 -7.98
CA ARG A 70 0.50 -8.32 -8.46
C ARG A 70 -0.59 -8.85 -9.38
N HIS A 71 -1.84 -8.52 -9.11
CA HIS A 71 -2.98 -9.21 -9.70
C HIS A 71 -3.83 -8.36 -10.64
N HIS A 72 -3.69 -7.02 -10.60
CA HIS A 72 -4.47 -6.14 -11.45
C HIS A 72 -3.85 -6.03 -12.85
N ASP A 73 -4.62 -6.39 -13.86
CA ASP A 73 -4.30 -6.11 -15.25
C ASP A 73 -4.98 -4.80 -15.67
N SER A 74 -4.18 -3.75 -15.86
CA SER A 74 -4.67 -2.42 -16.25
C SER A 74 -5.26 -2.38 -17.66
N LYS A 75 -4.79 -3.22 -18.59
CA LYS A 75 -5.31 -3.29 -19.96
C LYS A 75 -6.66 -3.99 -19.99
N LEU A 76 -6.78 -5.08 -19.25
CA LEU A 76 -8.06 -5.76 -19.08
C LEU A 76 -9.07 -4.83 -18.43
N HIS A 77 -8.70 -4.19 -17.31
CA HIS A 77 -9.57 -3.23 -16.63
C HIS A 77 -10.01 -2.10 -17.55
N ALA A 78 -9.10 -1.46 -18.29
CA ALA A 78 -9.45 -0.40 -19.23
C ALA A 78 -10.40 -0.86 -20.35
N ARG A 79 -10.31 -2.12 -20.77
CA ARG A 79 -11.19 -2.69 -21.81
C ARG A 79 -12.59 -3.03 -21.30
N VAL A 80 -12.72 -3.48 -20.05
CA VAL A 80 -14.00 -3.95 -19.48
C VAL A 80 -14.68 -2.91 -18.58
N ALA A 81 -13.96 -1.85 -18.20
CA ALA A 81 -14.50 -0.76 -17.40
C ALA A 81 -15.67 -0.10 -18.16
N PRO A 82 -16.74 0.30 -17.45
CA PRO A 82 -17.82 1.05 -18.04
C PRO A 82 -17.34 2.32 -18.76
N MET A 83 -18.00 2.61 -19.88
CA MET A 83 -17.76 3.82 -20.66
C MET A 83 -18.31 5.06 -19.95
N ASP A 84 -19.42 4.90 -19.23
CA ASP A 84 -19.96 5.92 -18.35
C ASP A 84 -19.01 6.16 -17.18
N VAL A 85 -18.62 7.43 -17.00
CA VAL A 85 -17.65 7.83 -15.98
C VAL A 85 -18.23 7.62 -14.58
N ASP A 86 -19.54 7.81 -14.41
CA ASP A 86 -20.22 7.63 -13.12
C ASP A 86 -20.37 6.16 -12.72
N ALA A 87 -20.12 5.23 -13.66
CA ALA A 87 -20.21 3.79 -13.47
C ALA A 87 -18.83 3.09 -13.42
N ARG A 88 -17.72 3.83 -13.53
CA ARG A 88 -16.36 3.26 -13.62
C ARG A 88 -15.75 2.88 -12.27
#